data_AF-A0A7G6VXT1-F1
#
_entry.id   AF-A0A7G6VXT1-F1
#
_cell.length_a   1.000
_cell.length_b   1.000
_cell.length_c   1.000
_cell.angle_alpha   90.00
_cell.angle_beta   90.00
_cell.angle_gamma   90.00
#
_symmetry.space_group_name_H-M   'P 1'
#
loop_
_entity.id
_entity.type
_entity.pdbx_description
1 polymer ?
#
loop_
_entity_poly.entity_id
_entity_poly.type
_entity_poly.pdbx_seq_one_letter_code
_entity_poly.pdbx_strand_id
1 'polypeptide(L)'
;MTTTMTAQVEAYLVERTSLGFRAAGPNASQLHSFARFFDGSGHRGSLTTDLAIEWAKGHARSREPRAWARRLDTLRPFAAYLLREDPATEFPQAQIFGRSHRRATPHIYTEDEISALLAAARRLDPEGGLRPAAFEAFYGLIAATGLRVSEAIKLRCADVDLGSRCLTVRMTKFNKSRHVPFHATVAVALADYLGMRDRFLPRVAEDAFFVSTPSRSLKKRAVHWTFQKLRNEAGIVARGAYRDVRIHDLRHTFICRRIQRWQAEGADIDNAIAALSTYVGHAKVSDTYWYLTGIPDLMATAGNRFEDFAFGEADHG
;
A
#
# COMPACT_ATOMS: atom_id res chain seq x y z
N MET A 1 -2.50 -42.02 16.16
CA MET A 1 -1.98 -40.75 16.74
C MET A 1 -2.78 -39.63 16.12
N THR A 2 -3.44 -38.79 16.92
CA THR A 2 -4.17 -37.62 16.40
C THR A 2 -3.16 -36.63 15.85
N THR A 3 -3.23 -36.31 14.56
CA THR A 3 -2.37 -35.29 13.94
C THR A 3 -2.60 -33.95 14.63
N THR A 4 -1.53 -33.28 15.06
CA THR A 4 -1.63 -31.96 15.71
C THR A 4 -2.07 -30.89 14.73
N MET A 5 -2.71 -29.82 15.22
CA MET A 5 -3.08 -28.67 14.39
C MET A 5 -1.83 -27.99 13.81
N THR A 6 -0.72 -28.01 14.54
CA THR A 6 0.58 -27.56 14.02
C THR A 6 0.99 -28.33 12.77
N ALA A 7 0.91 -29.67 12.78
CA ALA A 7 1.23 -30.48 11.61
C ALA A 7 0.29 -30.20 10.42
N GLN A 8 -1.00 -29.99 10.67
CA GLN A 8 -1.97 -29.63 9.63
C GLN A 8 -1.66 -28.25 9.00
N VAL A 9 -1.26 -27.27 9.81
CA VAL A 9 -0.84 -25.95 9.30
C VAL A 9 0.41 -26.06 8.44
N GLU A 10 1.40 -26.87 8.84
CA GLU A 10 2.61 -27.09 8.03
C GLU A 10 2.27 -27.74 6.68
N ALA A 11 1.44 -28.79 6.69
CA ALA A 11 0.98 -29.44 5.46
C ALA A 11 0.28 -28.45 4.51
N TYR A 12 -0.63 -27.64 5.04
CA TYR A 12 -1.30 -26.58 4.29
C TYR A 12 -0.31 -25.55 3.70
N LEU A 13 0.70 -25.13 4.47
CA LEU A 13 1.69 -24.16 4.00
C LEU A 13 2.60 -24.74 2.91
N VAL A 14 2.91 -26.04 2.97
CA VAL A 14 3.62 -26.75 1.90
C VAL A 14 2.80 -26.80 0.61
N GLU A 15 1.52 -27.19 0.67
CA GLU A 15 0.62 -27.16 -0.51
C GLU A 15 0.47 -25.75 -1.08
N ARG A 16 0.32 -24.74 -0.22
CA ARG A 16 0.28 -23.33 -0.65
C ARG A 16 1.56 -22.92 -1.37
N THR A 17 2.70 -23.39 -0.90
CA THR A 17 4.00 -23.04 -1.50
C THR A 17 4.17 -23.71 -2.86
N SER A 18 3.73 -24.97 -3.03
CA SER A 18 3.76 -25.64 -4.33
C SER A 18 2.85 -24.95 -5.37
N LEU A 19 1.78 -24.30 -4.92
CA LEU A 19 0.91 -23.45 -5.74
C LEU A 19 1.46 -22.02 -5.99
N GLY A 20 2.71 -21.75 -5.63
CA GLY A 20 3.39 -20.47 -5.89
C GLY A 20 3.08 -19.35 -4.89
N PHE A 21 2.42 -19.64 -3.77
CA PHE A 21 2.30 -18.68 -2.68
C PHE A 21 3.61 -18.61 -1.86
N ARG A 22 3.84 -17.47 -1.19
CA ARG A 22 5.01 -17.33 -0.31
C ARG A 22 4.84 -18.19 0.94
N ALA A 23 5.86 -19.00 1.24
CA ALA A 23 5.93 -19.84 2.44
C ALA A 23 5.90 -19.03 3.74
N ALA A 24 6.52 -17.85 3.76
CA ALA A 24 6.62 -16.99 4.93
C ALA A 24 5.85 -15.66 4.75
N GLY A 25 5.23 -15.20 5.84
CA GLY A 25 4.58 -13.89 5.87
C GLY A 25 3.57 -13.76 7.02
N PRO A 26 2.90 -12.59 7.13
CA PRO A 26 1.95 -12.31 8.21
C PRO A 26 0.82 -13.35 8.32
N ASN A 27 0.41 -13.95 7.20
CA ASN A 27 -0.61 -14.99 7.19
C ASN A 27 -0.08 -16.30 7.79
N ALA A 28 1.11 -16.75 7.39
CA ALA A 28 1.74 -17.94 7.96
C ALA A 28 1.97 -17.78 9.47
N SER A 29 2.49 -16.63 9.92
CA SER A 29 2.66 -16.36 11.35
C SER A 29 1.35 -16.41 12.15
N GLN A 30 0.23 -15.99 11.54
CA GLN A 30 -1.08 -16.13 12.18
C GLN A 30 -1.56 -17.58 12.21
N LEU A 31 -1.34 -18.36 11.14
CA LEU A 31 -1.69 -19.78 11.11
C LEU A 31 -0.92 -20.57 12.19
N HIS A 32 0.39 -20.37 12.33
CA HIS A 32 1.14 -21.00 13.43
C HIS A 32 0.69 -20.48 14.81
N SER A 33 0.27 -19.22 14.91
CA SER A 33 -0.32 -18.71 16.16
C SER A 33 -1.66 -19.37 16.49
N PHE A 34 -2.45 -19.74 15.48
CA PHE A 34 -3.69 -20.47 15.67
C PHE A 34 -3.42 -21.92 16.07
N ALA A 35 -2.51 -22.60 15.36
CA ALA A 35 -2.13 -23.97 15.69
C ALA A 35 -1.66 -24.13 17.14
N ARG A 36 -0.76 -23.24 17.59
CA ARG A 36 -0.29 -23.27 18.99
C ARG A 36 -1.41 -23.06 20.01
N PHE A 37 -2.38 -22.20 19.70
CA PHE A 37 -3.56 -22.00 20.55
C PHE A 37 -4.43 -23.26 20.58
N PHE A 38 -4.71 -23.84 19.42
CA PHE A 38 -5.56 -25.02 19.30
C PHE A 38 -4.95 -26.22 20.03
N ASP A 39 -3.68 -26.53 19.76
CA ASP A 39 -2.96 -27.62 20.40
C ASP A 39 -2.86 -27.42 21.93
N GLY A 40 -2.74 -26.17 22.37
CA GLY A 40 -2.70 -25.78 23.79
C GLY A 40 -4.07 -25.72 24.49
N SER A 41 -5.19 -25.73 23.77
CA SER A 41 -6.54 -25.64 24.34
C SER A 41 -7.00 -26.91 25.06
N GLY A 42 -6.29 -28.02 24.87
CA GLY A 42 -6.72 -29.35 25.34
C GLY A 42 -7.79 -30.02 24.46
N HIS A 43 -8.37 -29.28 23.49
CA HIS A 43 -9.28 -29.85 22.51
C HIS A 43 -8.58 -30.89 21.62
N ARG A 44 -9.31 -31.95 21.25
CA ARG A 44 -8.81 -33.06 20.42
C ARG A 44 -9.71 -33.40 19.23
N GLY A 45 -10.87 -32.75 19.15
CA GLY A 45 -11.81 -32.93 18.04
C GLY A 45 -11.53 -32.00 16.87
N SER A 46 -12.46 -31.96 15.94
CA SER A 46 -12.45 -31.08 14.76
C SER A 46 -12.44 -29.60 15.13
N LEU A 47 -12.03 -28.75 14.18
CA LEU A 47 -12.13 -27.30 14.33
C LEU A 47 -13.59 -26.90 14.57
N THR A 48 -13.85 -26.11 15.62
CA THR A 48 -15.18 -25.56 15.90
C THR A 48 -15.22 -24.05 15.63
N THR A 49 -16.43 -23.54 15.38
CA THR A 49 -16.67 -22.10 15.22
C THR A 49 -16.20 -21.31 16.45
N ASP A 50 -16.46 -21.84 17.65
CA ASP A 50 -16.11 -21.19 18.92
C ASP A 50 -14.60 -21.07 19.13
N LEU A 51 -13.81 -22.11 18.83
CA LEU A 51 -12.35 -22.05 18.96
C LEU A 51 -11.73 -21.04 17.99
N ALA A 52 -12.26 -20.95 16.76
CA ALA A 52 -11.81 -19.95 15.79
C ALA A 52 -12.08 -18.52 16.29
N ILE A 53 -13.26 -18.29 16.89
CA ILE A 53 -13.67 -17.00 17.46
C ILE A 53 -12.84 -16.66 18.69
N GLU A 54 -12.65 -17.61 19.59
CA GLU A 54 -11.87 -17.46 20.82
C GLU A 54 -10.44 -17.05 20.49
N TRP A 55 -9.79 -17.76 19.56
CA TRP A 55 -8.46 -17.39 19.08
C TRP A 55 -8.43 -15.98 18.46
N ALA A 56 -9.42 -15.66 17.62
CA ALA A 56 -9.48 -14.38 16.93
C ALA A 56 -9.58 -13.21 17.92
N LYS A 57 -10.30 -13.39 19.04
CA LYS A 57 -10.46 -12.37 20.09
C LYS A 57 -9.28 -12.35 21.07
N GLY A 58 -8.94 -13.49 21.65
CA GLY A 58 -7.99 -13.61 22.78
C GLY A 58 -6.54 -13.30 22.42
N HIS A 59 -6.14 -13.57 21.18
CA HIS A 59 -4.75 -13.41 20.74
C HIS A 59 -4.54 -12.17 19.85
N ALA A 60 -5.53 -11.27 19.76
CA ALA A 60 -5.42 -10.04 19.01
C ALA A 60 -4.67 -8.95 19.81
N ARG A 61 -3.73 -8.26 19.13
CA ARG A 61 -3.03 -7.09 19.71
C ARG A 61 -3.95 -5.88 19.94
N SER A 62 -5.07 -5.83 19.23
CA SER A 62 -6.10 -4.79 19.36
C SER A 62 -7.43 -5.47 19.64
N ARG A 63 -8.24 -4.86 20.52
CA ARG A 63 -9.59 -5.31 20.88
C ARG A 63 -10.68 -4.82 19.92
N GLU A 64 -10.31 -4.45 18.69
CA GLU A 64 -11.25 -3.98 17.68
C GLU A 64 -11.87 -5.14 16.89
N PRO A 65 -13.20 -5.14 16.63
CA PRO A 65 -13.87 -6.13 15.79
C PRO A 65 -13.22 -6.33 14.41
N ARG A 66 -12.70 -5.24 13.82
CA ARG A 66 -11.99 -5.30 12.54
C ARG A 66 -10.68 -6.09 12.60
N ALA A 67 -10.00 -6.08 13.74
CA ALA A 67 -8.81 -6.90 13.93
C ALA A 67 -9.19 -8.39 13.98
N TRP A 68 -10.27 -8.73 14.68
CA TRP A 68 -10.79 -10.10 14.77
C TRP A 68 -11.27 -10.62 13.41
N ALA A 69 -12.01 -9.80 12.65
CA ALA A 69 -12.44 -10.13 11.29
C ALA A 69 -11.27 -10.48 10.36
N ARG A 70 -10.16 -9.72 10.42
CA ARG A 70 -8.95 -9.99 9.61
C ARG A 70 -8.25 -11.29 9.99
N ARG A 71 -8.27 -11.65 11.27
CA ARG A 71 -7.71 -12.91 11.76
C ARG A 71 -8.51 -14.09 11.24
N LEU A 72 -9.85 -14.02 11.33
CA LEU A 72 -10.73 -15.05 10.76
C LEU A 72 -10.59 -15.17 9.24
N ASP A 73 -10.47 -14.06 8.51
CA ASP A 73 -10.24 -14.11 7.06
C ASP A 73 -8.89 -14.73 6.69
N THR A 74 -7.90 -14.67 7.58
CA THR A 74 -6.62 -15.37 7.40
C THR A 74 -6.77 -16.87 7.59
N LEU A 75 -7.63 -17.30 8.51
CA LEU A 75 -7.93 -18.72 8.77
C LEU A 75 -8.87 -19.34 7.73
N ARG A 76 -9.78 -18.56 7.13
CA ARG A 76 -10.84 -19.07 6.26
C ARG A 76 -10.33 -20.01 5.13
N PRO A 77 -9.24 -19.70 4.41
CA PRO A 77 -8.70 -20.61 3.40
C PRO A 77 -8.11 -21.90 3.99
N PHE A 78 -7.58 -21.83 5.22
CA PHE A 78 -7.07 -23.00 5.94
C PHE A 78 -8.22 -23.87 6.47
N ALA A 79 -9.29 -23.28 7.00
CA ALA A 79 -10.49 -24.01 7.41
C ALA A 79 -11.15 -24.74 6.22
N ALA A 80 -11.15 -24.13 5.03
CA ALA A 80 -11.60 -24.79 3.80
C ALA A 80 -10.69 -25.95 3.36
N TYR A 81 -9.39 -25.85 3.64
CA TYR A 81 -8.45 -26.98 3.47
C TYR A 81 -8.77 -28.11 4.45
N LEU A 82 -8.95 -27.80 5.74
CA LEU A 82 -9.29 -28.78 6.77
C LEU A 82 -10.60 -29.50 6.48
N LEU A 83 -11.62 -28.80 5.96
CA LEU A 83 -12.92 -29.40 5.60
C LEU A 83 -12.80 -30.51 4.54
N ARG A 84 -11.73 -30.52 3.72
CA ARG A 84 -11.47 -31.60 2.76
C ARG A 84 -10.97 -32.88 3.45
N GLU A 85 -10.32 -32.75 4.59
CA GLU A 85 -9.73 -33.86 5.35
C GLU A 85 -10.64 -34.31 6.51
N ASP A 86 -11.35 -33.36 7.12
CA ASP A 86 -12.23 -33.57 8.26
C ASP A 86 -13.60 -32.88 8.02
N PRO A 87 -14.63 -33.66 7.62
CA PRO A 87 -15.97 -33.14 7.36
C PRO A 87 -16.66 -32.49 8.57
N ALA A 88 -16.20 -32.75 9.79
CA ALA A 88 -16.73 -32.13 11.01
C ALA A 88 -16.08 -30.77 11.32
N THR A 89 -15.19 -30.27 10.45
CA THR A 89 -14.65 -28.91 10.54
C THR A 89 -15.75 -27.85 10.40
N GLU A 90 -15.89 -27.01 11.41
CA GLU A 90 -16.77 -25.85 11.39
C GLU A 90 -15.99 -24.54 11.27
N PHE A 91 -16.59 -23.55 10.62
CA PHE A 91 -16.02 -22.20 10.55
C PHE A 91 -17.13 -21.15 10.39
N PRO A 92 -16.98 -19.93 10.93
CA PRO A 92 -17.96 -18.86 10.76
C PRO A 92 -18.28 -18.58 9.28
N GLN A 93 -19.49 -18.97 8.84
CA GLN A 93 -19.96 -18.73 7.46
C GLN A 93 -20.22 -17.23 7.22
N ALA A 94 -20.79 -16.54 8.21
CA ALA A 94 -21.03 -15.10 8.15
C ALA A 94 -19.81 -14.28 8.59
N GLN A 95 -19.77 -13.01 8.15
CA GLN A 95 -18.83 -12.02 8.67
C GLN A 95 -19.31 -11.52 10.04
N ILE A 96 -19.16 -12.36 11.07
CA ILE A 96 -19.63 -12.11 12.44
C ILE A 96 -19.08 -10.82 13.09
N PHE A 97 -17.93 -10.33 12.63
CA PHE A 97 -17.32 -9.06 13.08
C PHE A 97 -17.37 -7.97 12.00
N GLY A 98 -18.22 -8.15 11.00
CA GLY A 98 -18.31 -7.31 9.81
C GLY A 98 -17.15 -7.49 8.83
N ARG A 99 -17.11 -6.62 7.81
CA ARG A 99 -16.06 -6.64 6.77
C ARG A 99 -14.69 -6.34 7.38
N SER A 100 -13.78 -7.30 7.27
CA SER A 100 -12.36 -7.16 7.65
C SER A 100 -11.64 -6.03 6.90
N HIS A 101 -12.03 -5.84 5.64
CA HIS A 101 -11.52 -4.82 4.74
C HIS A 101 -12.58 -3.73 4.53
N ARG A 102 -12.44 -2.64 5.27
CA ARG A 102 -13.03 -1.35 4.90
C ARG A 102 -11.94 -0.47 4.32
N ARG A 103 -12.20 0.11 3.15
CA ARG A 103 -11.35 1.18 2.58
C ARG A 103 -11.64 2.44 3.37
N ALA A 104 -10.88 2.64 4.44
CA ALA A 104 -10.95 3.85 5.24
C ALA A 104 -10.49 5.05 4.39
N THR A 105 -11.21 6.17 4.49
CA THR A 105 -10.93 7.40 3.73
C THR A 105 -9.50 7.86 4.03
N PRO A 106 -8.63 7.95 3.01
CA PRO A 106 -7.28 8.42 3.18
C PRO A 106 -7.27 9.92 3.46
N HIS A 107 -6.17 10.41 4.01
CA HIS A 107 -5.90 11.84 3.96
C HIS A 107 -5.47 12.21 2.54
N ILE A 108 -6.01 13.28 1.98
CA ILE A 108 -5.54 13.86 0.73
C ILE A 108 -4.72 15.10 1.08
N TYR A 109 -3.44 15.09 0.71
CA TYR A 109 -2.52 16.17 1.03
C TYR A 109 -2.80 17.40 0.16
N THR A 110 -2.68 18.58 0.75
CA THR A 110 -2.60 19.86 0.02
C THR A 110 -1.21 20.07 -0.57
N GLU A 111 -1.08 21.05 -1.46
CA GLU A 111 0.24 21.45 -2.00
C GLU A 111 1.15 21.99 -0.91
N ASP A 112 0.60 22.74 0.04
CA ASP A 112 1.33 23.28 1.19
C ASP A 112 1.82 22.17 2.12
N GLU A 113 1.01 21.14 2.38
CA GLU A 113 1.43 20.01 3.22
C GLU A 113 2.55 19.20 2.58
N ILE A 114 2.49 18.99 1.25
CA ILE A 114 3.58 18.33 0.51
C ILE A 114 4.83 19.21 0.56
N SER A 115 4.69 20.51 0.29
CA SER A 115 5.81 21.46 0.30
C SER A 115 6.47 21.55 1.68
N ALA A 116 5.68 21.61 2.75
CA ALA A 116 6.16 21.60 4.13
C ALA A 116 6.88 20.30 4.48
N LEU A 117 6.34 19.15 4.05
CA LEU A 117 6.99 17.85 4.24
C LEU A 117 8.34 17.78 3.54
N LEU A 118 8.44 18.25 2.29
CA LEU A 118 9.69 18.26 1.53
C LEU A 118 10.70 19.27 2.11
N ALA A 119 10.24 20.44 2.54
CA ALA A 119 11.06 21.43 3.21
C ALA A 119 11.64 20.89 4.54
N ALA A 120 10.84 20.17 5.32
CA ALA A 120 11.33 19.48 6.53
C ALA A 120 12.34 18.37 6.18
N ALA A 121 12.11 17.62 5.09
CA ALA A 121 13.06 16.60 4.63
C ALA A 121 14.44 17.20 4.27
N ARG A 122 14.45 18.39 3.66
CA ARG A 122 15.67 19.12 3.28
C ARG A 122 16.52 19.56 4.48
N ARG A 123 15.90 19.78 5.64
CA ARG A 123 16.57 20.19 6.89
C ARG A 123 17.01 19.02 7.77
N LEU A 124 16.88 17.79 7.30
CA LEU A 124 17.32 16.62 8.06
C LEU A 124 18.83 16.62 8.28
N ASP A 125 19.26 16.28 9.50
CA ASP A 125 20.67 16.13 9.80
C ASP A 125 21.34 14.95 9.06
N PRO A 126 22.64 15.08 8.73
CA PRO A 126 23.41 16.32 8.74
C PRO A 126 22.94 17.25 7.61
N GLU A 127 22.75 18.54 7.92
CA GLU A 127 22.29 19.55 6.96
C GLU A 127 23.22 19.60 5.73
N GLY A 128 22.63 19.75 4.54
CA GLY A 128 23.36 19.73 3.27
C GLY A 128 23.98 18.37 2.90
N GLY A 129 23.76 17.32 3.69
CA GLY A 129 24.30 15.99 3.44
C GLY A 129 23.47 15.14 2.45
N LEU A 130 23.94 13.92 2.23
CA LEU A 130 23.24 12.95 1.38
C LEU A 130 21.86 12.54 1.93
N ARG A 131 21.71 12.50 3.25
CA ARG A 131 20.47 12.09 3.92
C ARG A 131 19.28 13.02 3.61
N PRO A 132 19.36 14.35 3.83
CA PRO A 132 18.26 15.25 3.48
C PRO A 132 17.91 15.19 1.99
N ALA A 133 18.90 15.25 1.11
CA ALA A 133 18.71 15.16 -0.35
C ALA A 133 17.98 13.86 -0.75
N ALA A 134 18.38 12.72 -0.17
CA ALA A 134 17.76 11.44 -0.45
C ALA A 134 16.29 11.38 -0.01
N PHE A 135 15.97 11.86 1.20
CA PHE A 135 14.61 11.82 1.72
C PHE A 135 13.68 12.81 1.02
N GLU A 136 14.17 14.01 0.71
CA GLU A 136 13.42 15.01 -0.06
C GLU A 136 13.05 14.44 -1.44
N ALA A 137 14.03 13.99 -2.21
CA ALA A 137 13.80 13.40 -3.53
C ALA A 137 12.91 12.16 -3.45
N PHE A 138 13.06 11.32 -2.41
CA PHE A 138 12.26 10.11 -2.23
C PHE A 138 10.77 10.41 -2.00
N TYR A 139 10.43 11.32 -1.08
CA TYR A 139 9.02 11.65 -0.83
C TYR A 139 8.43 12.47 -1.98
N GLY A 140 9.21 13.37 -2.57
CA GLY A 140 8.80 14.15 -3.75
C GLY A 140 8.48 13.24 -4.92
N LEU A 141 9.31 12.23 -5.18
CA LEU A 141 9.05 11.23 -6.21
C LEU A 141 7.73 10.50 -5.97
N ILE A 142 7.48 10.02 -4.75
CA ILE A 142 6.23 9.32 -4.42
C ILE A 142 5.02 10.23 -4.59
N ALA A 143 5.10 11.49 -4.14
CA ALA A 143 4.04 12.47 -4.30
C ALA A 143 3.73 12.76 -5.78
N ALA A 144 4.77 12.84 -6.62
CA ALA A 144 4.63 13.18 -8.03
C ALA A 144 4.26 12.00 -8.95
N THR A 145 4.48 10.75 -8.50
CA THR A 145 4.31 9.55 -9.36
C THR A 145 3.37 8.50 -8.76
N GLY A 146 2.92 8.69 -7.52
CA GLY A 146 2.07 7.72 -6.83
C GLY A 146 2.70 6.33 -6.64
N LEU A 147 4.03 6.20 -6.69
CA LEU A 147 4.70 4.91 -6.43
C LEU A 147 4.37 4.36 -5.04
N ARG A 148 4.39 3.04 -4.90
CA ARG A 148 4.42 2.43 -3.57
C ARG A 148 5.79 2.68 -2.94
N VAL A 149 5.82 2.87 -1.62
CA VAL A 149 7.07 2.98 -0.84
C VAL A 149 8.05 1.87 -1.17
N SER A 150 7.57 0.63 -1.29
CA SER A 150 8.42 -0.53 -1.62
C SER A 150 8.93 -0.55 -3.06
N GLU A 151 8.23 0.11 -3.99
CA GLU A 151 8.69 0.26 -5.37
C GLU A 151 9.81 1.31 -5.41
N ALA A 152 9.58 2.48 -4.82
CA ALA A 152 10.57 3.56 -4.75
C ALA A 152 11.87 3.12 -4.04
N ILE A 153 11.77 2.39 -2.92
CA ILE A 153 12.94 1.88 -2.18
C ILE A 153 13.79 0.92 -3.02
N LYS A 154 13.17 0.20 -3.96
CA LYS A 154 13.83 -0.85 -4.75
C LYS A 154 14.36 -0.35 -6.09
N LEU A 155 14.12 0.90 -6.46
CA LEU A 155 14.67 1.48 -7.68
C LEU A 155 16.19 1.35 -7.67
N ARG A 156 16.74 0.91 -8.80
CA ARG A 156 18.17 0.89 -9.08
C ARG A 156 18.57 2.11 -9.92
N CYS A 157 19.86 2.42 -10.00
CA CYS A 157 20.36 3.48 -10.88
C CYS A 157 19.91 3.29 -12.33
N ALA A 158 19.94 2.05 -12.84
CA ALA A 158 19.48 1.71 -14.19
C ALA A 158 17.96 1.80 -14.38
N ASP A 159 17.18 1.93 -13.31
CA ASP A 159 15.72 2.04 -13.39
C ASP A 159 15.24 3.48 -13.60
N VAL A 160 16.14 4.46 -13.54
CA VAL A 160 15.79 5.88 -13.60
C VAL A 160 16.45 6.52 -14.81
N ASP A 161 15.65 6.77 -15.84
CA ASP A 161 16.09 7.49 -17.03
C ASP A 161 15.59 8.93 -16.96
N LEU A 162 16.51 9.85 -16.66
CA LEU A 162 16.21 11.28 -16.59
C LEU A 162 16.01 11.91 -17.98
N GLY A 163 16.60 11.34 -19.03
CA GLY A 163 16.49 11.83 -20.40
C GLY A 163 15.11 11.53 -20.99
N SER A 164 14.67 10.27 -20.90
CA SER A 164 13.30 9.90 -21.30
C SER A 164 12.23 10.23 -20.26
N ARG A 165 12.65 10.67 -19.06
CA ARG A 165 11.79 10.97 -17.90
C ARG A 165 10.89 9.80 -17.53
N CYS A 166 11.49 8.63 -17.40
CA CYS A 166 10.78 7.38 -17.19
C CYS A 166 11.46 6.52 -16.12
N LEU A 167 10.65 5.93 -15.23
CA LEU A 167 11.09 4.92 -14.28
C LEU A 167 10.71 3.53 -14.77
N THR A 168 11.60 2.56 -14.56
CA THR A 168 11.31 1.14 -14.74
C THR A 168 11.01 0.50 -13.38
N VAL A 169 9.74 0.29 -13.07
CA VAL A 169 9.34 -0.37 -11.82
C VAL A 169 9.32 -1.88 -12.02
N ARG A 170 10.37 -2.54 -11.54
CA ARG A 170 10.54 -4.00 -11.65
C ARG A 170 9.74 -4.77 -10.60
N MET A 171 9.43 -6.03 -10.91
CA MET A 171 9.01 -7.05 -9.93
C MET A 171 7.84 -6.60 -9.03
N THR A 172 6.78 -6.07 -9.64
CA THR A 172 5.55 -5.79 -8.91
C THR A 172 4.82 -7.09 -8.56
N LYS A 173 3.65 -7.02 -7.89
CA LYS A 173 2.84 -8.23 -7.61
C LYS A 173 2.60 -8.97 -8.94
N PHE A 174 2.89 -10.27 -9.00
CA PHE A 174 2.81 -11.12 -10.22
C PHE A 174 3.93 -10.93 -11.27
N ASN A 175 5.11 -10.45 -10.86
CA ASN A 175 6.30 -10.38 -11.73
C ASN A 175 6.15 -9.45 -12.95
N LYS A 176 5.17 -8.54 -12.95
CA LYS A 176 4.99 -7.55 -14.01
C LYS A 176 5.87 -6.34 -13.76
N SER A 177 6.60 -5.91 -14.79
CA SER A 177 7.29 -4.62 -14.82
C SER A 177 6.39 -3.58 -15.47
N ARG A 178 6.57 -2.31 -15.11
CA ARG A 178 5.88 -1.20 -15.77
C ARG A 178 6.77 0.03 -15.89
N HIS A 179 6.50 0.81 -16.91
CA HIS A 179 7.10 2.13 -17.10
C HIS A 179 6.24 3.20 -16.45
N VAL A 180 6.88 4.10 -15.71
CA VAL A 180 6.23 5.19 -14.98
C VAL A 180 6.85 6.50 -15.45
N PRO A 181 6.24 7.18 -16.44
CA PRO A 181 6.69 8.51 -16.85
C PRO A 181 6.51 9.52 -15.72
N PHE A 182 7.38 10.53 -15.69
CA PHE A 182 7.33 11.63 -14.73
C PHE A 182 7.58 12.98 -15.39
N HIS A 183 7.16 14.04 -14.70
CA HIS A 183 7.26 15.41 -15.20
C HIS A 183 8.72 15.93 -15.18
N ALA A 184 9.03 16.93 -15.99
CA ALA A 184 10.37 17.53 -16.06
C ALA A 184 10.88 18.04 -14.70
N THR A 185 10.00 18.58 -13.86
CA THR A 185 10.36 19.03 -12.50
C THR A 185 10.85 17.90 -11.60
N VAL A 186 10.36 16.67 -11.78
CA VAL A 186 10.87 15.48 -11.09
C VAL A 186 12.26 15.13 -11.60
N ALA A 187 12.50 15.27 -12.91
CA ALA A 187 13.82 15.03 -13.49
C ALA A 187 14.88 15.97 -12.87
N VAL A 188 14.54 17.25 -12.69
CA VAL A 188 15.43 18.24 -12.04
C VAL A 188 15.72 17.81 -10.59
N ALA A 189 14.70 17.53 -9.79
CA ALA A 189 14.90 17.14 -8.39
C ALA A 189 15.70 15.83 -8.24
N LEU A 190 15.51 14.87 -9.13
CA LEU A 190 16.30 13.63 -9.15
C LEU A 190 17.74 13.88 -9.61
N ALA A 191 17.97 14.80 -10.56
CA ALA A 191 19.30 15.20 -10.99
C ALA A 191 20.07 15.90 -9.87
N ASP A 192 19.42 16.78 -9.11
CA ASP A 192 20.01 17.46 -7.95
C ASP A 192 20.43 16.44 -6.88
N TYR A 193 19.56 15.47 -6.58
CA TYR A 193 19.89 14.37 -5.69
C TYR A 193 21.07 13.53 -6.21
N LEU A 194 21.11 13.18 -7.51
CA LEU A 194 22.24 12.44 -8.08
C LEU A 194 23.54 13.25 -7.99
N GLY A 195 23.50 14.56 -8.23
CA GLY A 195 24.66 15.44 -8.08
C GLY A 195 25.21 15.45 -6.64
N MET A 196 24.34 15.29 -5.63
CA MET A 196 24.77 15.09 -4.25
C MET A 196 25.30 13.67 -4.02
N ARG A 197 24.57 12.64 -4.48
CA ARG A 197 24.93 11.21 -4.34
C ARG A 197 26.32 10.91 -4.87
N ASP A 198 26.65 11.45 -6.04
CA ASP A 198 27.88 11.13 -6.75
C ASP A 198 29.13 11.69 -6.10
N ARG A 199 28.99 12.70 -5.23
CA ARG A 199 30.10 13.19 -4.39
C ARG A 199 30.57 12.15 -3.37
N PHE A 200 29.72 11.17 -3.06
CA PHE A 200 29.99 10.16 -2.04
C PHE A 200 30.15 8.75 -2.59
N LEU A 201 29.54 8.45 -3.75
CA LEU A 201 29.46 7.11 -4.30
C LEU A 201 29.50 7.13 -5.82
N PRO A 202 30.28 6.25 -6.47
CA PRO A 202 30.16 6.05 -7.91
C PRO A 202 28.76 5.53 -8.28
N ARG A 203 28.36 5.73 -9.53
CA ARG A 203 27.12 5.17 -10.06
C ARG A 203 27.39 3.80 -10.68
N VAL A 204 26.89 2.75 -10.04
CA VAL A 204 26.77 1.42 -10.66
C VAL A 204 25.31 1.17 -11.01
N ALA A 205 25.06 0.65 -12.20
CA ALA A 205 23.72 0.42 -12.75
C ALA A 205 22.79 -0.35 -11.79
N GLU A 206 23.34 -1.37 -11.11
CA GLU A 206 22.59 -2.28 -10.24
C GLU A 206 22.45 -1.80 -8.79
N ASP A 207 23.14 -0.71 -8.43
CA ASP A 207 23.06 -0.14 -7.08
C ASP A 207 21.69 0.48 -6.82
N ALA A 208 21.32 0.52 -5.54
CA ALA A 208 20.13 1.25 -5.12
C ALA A 208 20.22 2.73 -5.53
N PHE A 209 19.13 3.23 -6.12
CA PHE A 209 19.03 4.63 -6.52
C PHE A 209 19.04 5.53 -5.29
N PHE A 210 18.19 5.24 -4.30
CA PHE A 210 18.09 6.01 -3.05
C PHE A 210 18.97 5.45 -1.93
N VAL A 211 19.94 6.26 -1.50
CA VAL A 211 20.87 5.96 -0.41
C VAL A 211 20.92 7.14 0.57
N SER A 212 20.85 6.87 1.87
CA SER A 212 20.92 7.92 2.90
C SER A 212 22.32 8.15 3.44
N THR A 213 23.21 7.18 3.28
CA THR A 213 24.63 7.23 3.61
C THR A 213 25.38 6.38 2.59
N PRO A 214 26.71 6.54 2.42
CA PRO A 214 27.48 5.82 1.40
C PRO A 214 27.29 4.29 1.46
N SER A 215 27.16 3.73 2.66
CA SER A 215 26.99 2.29 2.86
C SER A 215 25.54 1.80 3.01
N ARG A 216 24.52 2.69 2.93
CA ARG A 216 23.13 2.31 3.26
C ARG A 216 22.10 2.86 2.28
N SER A 217 21.47 1.92 1.55
CA SER A 217 20.19 2.15 0.88
C SER A 217 19.08 2.48 1.86
N LEU A 218 18.08 3.25 1.40
CA LEU A 218 16.91 3.55 2.21
C LEU A 218 16.17 2.26 2.58
N LYS A 219 16.08 1.98 3.89
CA LYS A 219 15.32 0.83 4.40
C LYS A 219 13.91 1.27 4.77
N LYS A 220 12.93 0.38 4.53
CA LYS A 220 11.50 0.64 4.82
C LYS A 220 11.27 1.19 6.23
N ARG A 221 11.90 0.59 7.25
CA ARG A 221 11.79 1.06 8.64
C ARG A 221 12.28 2.50 8.82
N ALA A 222 13.44 2.84 8.24
CA ALA A 222 14.00 4.18 8.30
C ALA A 222 13.11 5.20 7.59
N VAL A 223 12.58 4.86 6.41
CA VAL A 223 11.60 5.69 5.70
C VAL A 223 10.37 5.98 6.55
N HIS A 224 9.73 4.95 7.10
CA HIS A 224 8.54 5.17 7.94
C HIS A 224 8.84 5.98 9.21
N TRP A 225 9.98 5.77 9.85
CA TRP A 225 10.36 6.51 11.05
C TRP A 225 10.70 7.97 10.75
N THR A 226 11.49 8.24 9.69
CA THR A 226 11.78 9.60 9.25
C THR A 226 10.48 10.33 8.88
N PHE A 227 9.58 9.69 8.15
CA PHE A 227 8.29 10.29 7.78
C PHE A 227 7.45 10.72 9.01
N GLN A 228 7.44 9.90 10.07
CA GLN A 228 6.74 10.25 11.32
C GLN A 228 7.31 11.52 11.96
N LYS A 229 8.62 11.73 11.90
CA LYS A 229 9.23 12.98 12.35
C LYS A 229 8.84 14.16 11.48
N LEU A 230 8.98 13.99 10.16
CA LEU A 230 8.72 15.05 9.19
C LEU A 230 7.27 15.53 9.21
N ARG A 231 6.29 14.61 9.30
CA ARG A 231 4.87 15.00 9.35
C ARG A 231 4.53 15.78 10.63
N ASN A 232 5.20 15.46 11.74
CA ASN A 232 5.00 16.16 13.01
C ASN A 232 5.63 17.56 12.96
N GLU A 233 6.85 17.67 12.40
CA GLU A 233 7.53 18.95 12.19
C GLU A 233 6.75 19.86 11.22
N ALA A 234 6.20 19.29 10.16
CA ALA A 234 5.36 20.00 9.20
C ALA A 234 3.95 20.33 9.73
N GLY A 235 3.60 19.93 10.96
CA GLY A 235 2.31 20.24 11.58
C GLY A 235 1.10 19.62 10.86
N ILE A 236 1.29 18.50 10.14
CA ILE A 236 0.24 17.93 9.29
C ILE A 236 -0.79 17.19 10.14
N VAL A 237 -2.03 17.66 10.13
CA VAL A 237 -3.16 17.06 10.87
C VAL A 237 -3.95 16.13 9.95
N ALA A 238 -4.18 14.90 10.42
CA ALA A 238 -4.93 13.92 9.64
C ALA A 238 -6.41 14.31 9.51
N ARG A 239 -6.87 14.46 8.26
CA ARG A 239 -8.28 14.69 7.88
C ARG A 239 -9.02 13.41 7.44
N GLY A 240 -8.32 12.28 7.40
CA GLY A 240 -8.89 10.99 6.98
C GLY A 240 -9.37 10.15 8.16
N ALA A 241 -9.82 8.92 7.87
CA ALA A 241 -10.28 7.97 8.89
C ALA A 241 -9.14 7.29 9.66
N TYR A 242 -7.88 7.65 9.40
CA TYR A 242 -6.71 7.16 10.13
C TYR A 242 -6.26 8.21 11.15
N ARG A 243 -5.81 7.74 12.32
CA ARG A 243 -5.30 8.61 13.39
C ARG A 243 -4.19 9.55 12.93
N ASP A 244 -3.32 9.06 12.04
CA ASP A 244 -2.24 9.85 11.49
C ASP A 244 -2.16 9.71 9.96
N VAL A 245 -1.60 10.74 9.32
CA VAL A 245 -1.27 10.71 7.89
C VAL A 245 -0.16 9.69 7.60
N ARG A 246 -0.20 9.08 6.42
CA ARG A 246 0.69 7.99 6.01
C ARG A 246 1.41 8.34 4.72
N ILE A 247 2.57 7.74 4.48
CA ILE A 247 3.27 7.89 3.19
C ILE A 247 2.40 7.40 2.03
N HIS A 248 1.59 6.36 2.23
CA HIS A 248 0.70 5.85 1.19
C HIS A 248 -0.41 6.84 0.80
N ASP A 249 -0.70 7.81 1.68
CA ASP A 249 -1.66 8.88 1.40
C ASP A 249 -1.14 9.84 0.32
N LEU A 250 0.18 9.93 0.09
CA LEU A 250 0.75 10.68 -1.05
C LEU A 250 0.34 10.05 -2.38
N ARG A 251 0.29 8.72 -2.44
CA ARG A 251 -0.22 8.00 -3.62
C ARG A 251 -1.71 8.20 -3.80
N HIS A 252 -2.48 8.13 -2.72
CA HIS A 252 -3.91 8.44 -2.77
C HIS A 252 -4.13 9.86 -3.33
N THR A 253 -3.32 10.82 -2.88
CA THR A 253 -3.33 12.21 -3.35
C THR A 253 -3.01 12.32 -4.84
N PHE A 254 -1.94 11.66 -5.31
CA PHE A 254 -1.59 11.62 -6.73
C PHE A 254 -2.76 11.11 -7.60
N ILE A 255 -3.37 10.00 -7.20
CA ILE A 255 -4.50 9.40 -7.94
C ILE A 255 -5.68 10.37 -7.97
N CYS A 256 -6.06 10.97 -6.83
CA CYS A 256 -7.18 11.90 -6.77
C CYS A 256 -6.95 13.11 -7.67
N ARG A 257 -5.79 13.76 -7.56
CA ARG A 257 -5.46 14.96 -8.33
C ARG A 257 -5.41 14.68 -9.84
N ARG A 258 -4.89 13.51 -10.26
CA ARG A 258 -4.86 13.15 -11.68
C ARG A 258 -6.27 12.95 -12.24
N ILE A 259 -7.17 12.33 -11.46
CA ILE A 259 -8.58 12.16 -11.84
C ILE A 259 -9.27 13.53 -11.89
N GLN A 260 -9.13 14.36 -10.86
CA GLN A 260 -9.69 15.72 -10.82
C GLN A 260 -9.25 16.55 -12.02
N ARG A 261 -7.96 16.47 -12.37
CA ARG A 261 -7.40 17.17 -13.52
C ARG A 261 -7.97 16.66 -14.85
N TRP A 262 -8.08 15.35 -15.03
CA TRP A 262 -8.72 14.79 -16.24
C TRP A 262 -10.20 15.18 -16.34
N GLN A 263 -10.91 15.23 -15.22
CA GLN A 263 -12.26 15.77 -15.19
C GLN A 263 -12.26 17.24 -15.62
N ALA A 264 -11.43 18.10 -15.03
CA ALA A 264 -11.33 19.50 -15.45
C ALA A 264 -10.95 19.68 -16.94
N GLU A 265 -10.15 18.77 -17.49
CA GLU A 265 -9.72 18.76 -18.90
C GLU A 265 -10.75 18.10 -19.85
N GLY A 266 -11.89 17.62 -19.35
CA GLY A 266 -12.92 16.98 -20.18
C GLY A 266 -12.51 15.62 -20.77
N ALA A 267 -11.52 14.95 -20.20
CA ALA A 267 -11.02 13.68 -20.71
C ALA A 267 -12.02 12.52 -20.51
N ASP A 268 -11.96 11.53 -21.40
CA ASP A 268 -12.65 10.25 -21.25
C ASP A 268 -12.11 9.51 -20.02
N ILE A 269 -12.93 9.49 -18.95
CA ILE A 269 -12.54 8.99 -17.64
C ILE A 269 -12.37 7.46 -17.64
N ASP A 270 -13.15 6.71 -18.42
CA ASP A 270 -13.12 5.25 -18.34
C ASP A 270 -11.80 4.70 -18.89
N ASN A 271 -11.36 5.22 -20.04
CA ASN A 271 -10.05 4.92 -20.62
C ASN A 271 -8.91 5.45 -19.74
N ALA A 272 -9.07 6.65 -19.18
CA ALA A 272 -8.07 7.25 -18.29
C ALA A 272 -7.88 6.45 -16.99
N ILE A 273 -8.95 5.86 -16.43
CA ILE A 273 -8.91 5.01 -15.23
C ILE A 273 -8.17 3.70 -15.48
N ALA A 274 -8.39 3.07 -16.65
CA ALA A 274 -7.65 1.86 -17.04
C ALA A 274 -6.14 2.15 -17.19
N ALA A 275 -5.78 3.25 -17.85
CA ALA A 275 -4.41 3.71 -17.97
C ALA A 275 -3.78 4.01 -16.60
N LEU A 276 -4.50 4.72 -15.73
CA LEU A 276 -4.04 5.04 -14.38
C LEU A 276 -3.85 3.79 -13.53
N SER A 277 -4.77 2.83 -13.61
CA SER A 277 -4.67 1.53 -12.93
C SER A 277 -3.35 0.82 -13.29
N THR A 278 -2.98 0.82 -14.57
CA THR A 278 -1.71 0.27 -15.05
C THR A 278 -0.53 1.09 -14.54
N TYR A 279 -0.58 2.42 -14.66
CA TYR A 279 0.47 3.35 -14.21
C TYR A 279 0.78 3.20 -12.72
N VAL A 280 -0.24 3.12 -11.87
CA VAL A 280 -0.06 2.95 -10.43
C VAL A 280 0.14 1.47 -10.06
N GLY A 281 -0.09 0.53 -10.98
CA GLY A 281 0.08 -0.91 -10.78
C GLY A 281 -0.95 -1.51 -9.83
N HIS A 282 -2.23 -1.19 -10.00
CA HIS A 282 -3.32 -1.90 -9.31
C HIS A 282 -3.57 -3.27 -9.96
N ALA A 283 -3.86 -4.27 -9.13
CA ALA A 283 -4.10 -5.63 -9.60
C ALA A 283 -5.50 -5.77 -10.24
N LYS A 284 -6.45 -4.95 -9.78
CA LYS A 284 -7.81 -4.87 -10.31
C LYS A 284 -8.11 -3.41 -10.61
N VAL A 285 -8.71 -3.12 -11.77
CA VAL A 285 -9.10 -1.75 -12.13
C VAL A 285 -10.13 -1.18 -11.13
N SER A 286 -10.92 -2.03 -10.48
CA SER A 286 -11.83 -1.65 -9.39
C SER A 286 -11.14 -1.06 -8.14
N ASP A 287 -9.82 -1.25 -7.99
CA ASP A 287 -9.03 -0.53 -6.98
C ASP A 287 -8.88 0.96 -7.33
N THR A 288 -8.89 1.31 -8.62
CA THR A 288 -8.86 2.71 -9.11
C THR A 288 -10.25 3.33 -9.18
N TYR A 289 -11.27 2.60 -9.64
CA TYR A 289 -12.65 3.13 -9.69
C TYR A 289 -13.19 3.58 -8.33
N TRP A 290 -12.71 2.98 -7.24
CA TRP A 290 -13.11 3.37 -5.89
C TRP A 290 -12.77 4.82 -5.52
N TYR A 291 -11.79 5.45 -6.16
CA TYR A 291 -11.51 6.86 -5.87
C TYR A 291 -12.66 7.78 -6.32
N LEU A 292 -13.41 7.40 -7.36
CA LEU A 292 -14.57 8.17 -7.82
C LEU A 292 -15.71 8.18 -6.80
N THR A 293 -15.85 7.12 -6.02
CA THR A 293 -16.97 6.92 -5.08
C THR A 293 -16.56 6.96 -3.61
N GLY A 294 -15.26 7.04 -3.32
CA GLY A 294 -14.71 6.95 -1.97
C GLY A 294 -14.12 8.25 -1.43
N ILE A 295 -14.05 9.29 -2.26
CA ILE A 295 -13.46 10.59 -1.92
C ILE A 295 -14.51 11.68 -2.16
N PRO A 296 -14.95 12.40 -1.10
CA PRO A 296 -16.03 13.38 -1.19
C PRO A 296 -15.86 14.41 -2.31
N ASP A 297 -14.65 14.98 -2.45
CA ASP A 297 -14.38 15.99 -3.49
C ASP A 297 -14.58 15.43 -4.90
N LEU A 298 -14.17 14.18 -5.15
CA LEU A 298 -14.38 13.52 -6.45
C LEU A 298 -15.85 13.15 -6.68
N MET A 299 -16.54 12.75 -5.63
CA MET A 299 -17.97 12.48 -5.68
C MET A 299 -18.78 13.75 -5.96
N ALA A 300 -18.41 14.88 -5.36
CA ALA A 300 -19.05 16.17 -5.61
C ALA A 300 -18.86 16.60 -7.07
N THR A 301 -17.64 16.50 -7.61
CA THR A 301 -17.39 16.77 -9.04
C THR A 301 -18.18 15.84 -9.96
N ALA A 302 -18.31 14.56 -9.61
CA ALA A 302 -19.12 13.61 -10.37
C ALA A 302 -20.63 13.92 -10.27
N GLY A 303 -21.10 14.35 -9.10
CA GLY A 303 -22.48 14.78 -8.85
C GLY A 303 -22.87 15.99 -9.68
N ASN A 304 -22.05 17.05 -9.66
CA ASN A 304 -22.29 18.27 -10.45
C ASN A 304 -22.41 17.97 -11.95
N ARG A 305 -21.57 17.07 -12.48
CA ARG A 305 -21.68 16.64 -13.89
C ARG A 305 -22.95 15.86 -14.21
N PHE A 306 -23.40 15.04 -13.28
CA PHE A 306 -24.66 14.33 -13.44
C PHE A 306 -25.82 15.32 -13.47
N GLU A 307 -25.80 16.34 -12.61
CA GLU A 307 -26.77 17.43 -12.64
C GLU A 307 -26.68 18.20 -13.98
N ASP A 308 -25.49 18.59 -14.43
CA ASP A 308 -25.30 19.28 -15.72
C ASP A 308 -25.80 18.44 -16.90
N PHE A 309 -25.59 17.11 -16.89
CA PHE A 309 -26.10 16.21 -17.92
C PHE A 309 -27.62 16.05 -17.85
N ALA A 310 -28.16 15.82 -16.65
CA ALA A 310 -29.58 15.55 -16.44
C ALA A 310 -30.46 16.80 -16.65
N PHE A 311 -29.91 18.00 -16.40
CA PHE A 311 -30.64 19.26 -16.51
C PHE A 311 -30.20 20.13 -17.71
N GLY A 312 -29.07 19.85 -18.35
CA GLY A 312 -28.59 20.57 -19.54
C GLY A 312 -29.30 20.18 -20.85
N GLU A 313 -29.96 19.01 -20.92
CA GLU A 313 -30.80 18.63 -22.07
C GLU A 313 -32.20 19.27 -22.04
N ALA A 314 -32.59 19.94 -20.95
CA ALA A 314 -33.93 20.52 -20.80
C ALA A 314 -34.08 21.92 -21.46
N ASP A 315 -32.99 22.57 -21.87
CA ASP A 315 -32.98 23.97 -22.37
C ASP A 315 -32.82 24.08 -23.90
N HIS A 316 -32.93 22.97 -24.63
CA HIS A 316 -32.86 22.90 -26.10
C HIS A 316 -34.08 22.21 -26.73
N GLY A 317 -35.26 22.39 -26.14
CA GLY A 317 -36.57 21.94 -26.66
C GLY A 317 -37.44 23.07 -27.17
#